data_AF-A0A259KKM6-F1
#
_entry.id   AF-A0A259KKM6-F1
#
_cell.length_a   1.000
_cell.length_b   1.000
_cell.length_c   1.000
_cell.angle_alpha   90.00
_cell.angle_beta   90.00
_cell.angle_gamma   90.00
#
_symmetry.space_group_name_H-M   'P 1'
#
loop_
_entity.id
_entity.type
_entity.pdbx_description
1 polymer ?
#
loop_
_entity_poly.entity_id
_entity_poly.type
_entity_poly.pdbx_seq_one_letter_code
_entity_poly.pdbx_strand_id
1 'polypeptide(L)'
;MRALATAAVVVCASTSAFAQKNAAELHTRATAAMCANCHGTDGRTTEGSAIPSLVGMPKEYHILQMQAFKSGSRPATVMHQITKGLTDAQIETIAGYYATTKR
;
A
#
# COMPACT_ATOMS: atom_id res chain seq x y z
N MET A 1 -11.32 -47.81 -29.49
CA MET A 1 -10.17 -46.89 -29.42
C MET A 1 -10.70 -45.51 -29.02
N ARG A 2 -10.22 -45.03 -27.86
CA ARG A 2 -10.06 -43.63 -27.40
C ARG A 2 -10.95 -42.53 -28.02
N ALA A 3 -11.75 -41.85 -27.18
CA ALA A 3 -11.56 -40.42 -26.85
C ALA A 3 -12.82 -39.82 -26.18
N LEU A 4 -12.93 -39.96 -24.85
CA LEU A 4 -13.86 -39.17 -24.03
C LEU A 4 -13.13 -38.80 -22.74
N ALA A 5 -12.25 -37.79 -22.78
CA ALA A 5 -11.52 -37.34 -21.58
C ALA A 5 -11.05 -35.88 -21.69
N THR A 6 -11.90 -34.94 -22.13
CA THR A 6 -11.53 -33.51 -22.19
C THR A 6 -12.41 -32.57 -21.37
N ALA A 7 -13.37 -33.07 -20.59
CA ALA A 7 -14.28 -32.18 -19.84
C ALA A 7 -13.84 -31.82 -18.41
N ALA A 8 -12.74 -32.38 -17.88
CA ALA A 8 -12.43 -32.28 -16.44
C ALA A 8 -11.50 -31.11 -16.03
N VAL A 9 -10.97 -30.30 -16.95
CA VAL A 9 -9.93 -29.31 -16.62
C VAL A 9 -10.49 -27.94 -16.17
N VAL A 10 -11.76 -27.65 -16.39
CA VAL A 10 -12.28 -26.26 -16.27
C VAL A 10 -12.67 -25.85 -14.83
N VAL A 11 -12.86 -26.79 -13.90
CA VAL A 11 -13.45 -26.47 -12.57
C VAL A 11 -12.43 -25.94 -11.54
N CYS A 12 -11.13 -26.17 -11.72
CA CYS A 12 -10.12 -25.76 -10.73
C CYS A 12 -9.64 -24.29 -10.83
N ALA A 13 -9.97 -23.56 -11.91
CA ALA A 13 -9.47 -22.20 -12.10
C ALA A 13 -10.15 -21.14 -11.21
N SER A 14 -11.35 -21.44 -10.70
CA SER A 14 -12.21 -20.47 -10.01
C SER A 14 -11.72 -20.12 -8.60
N THR A 15 -11.10 -21.07 -7.87
CA THR A 15 -10.68 -20.86 -6.47
C THR A 15 -9.38 -20.04 -6.37
N SER A 16 -8.47 -20.19 -7.32
CA SER A 16 -7.17 -19.48 -7.34
C SER A 16 -7.33 -17.95 -7.46
N ALA A 17 -8.34 -17.48 -8.20
CA ALA A 17 -8.55 -16.06 -8.44
C ALA A 17 -8.99 -15.30 -7.17
N PHE A 18 -9.80 -15.90 -6.30
CA PHE A 18 -10.23 -15.26 -5.05
C PHE A 18 -9.12 -15.25 -3.99
N ALA A 19 -8.36 -16.33 -3.87
CA ALA A 19 -7.23 -16.40 -2.95
C ALA A 19 -6.17 -15.33 -3.26
N GLN A 20 -5.88 -15.10 -4.55
CA GLN A 20 -4.91 -14.09 -4.97
C GLN A 20 -5.38 -12.65 -4.67
N LYS A 21 -6.67 -12.34 -4.84
CA LYS A 21 -7.24 -11.03 -4.50
C LYS A 21 -7.09 -10.71 -3.01
N ASN A 22 -7.41 -11.68 -2.15
CA ASN A 22 -7.27 -11.52 -0.70
C ASN A 22 -5.81 -11.31 -0.29
N ALA A 23 -4.88 -12.06 -0.87
CA ALA A 23 -3.46 -11.91 -0.59
C ALA A 23 -2.91 -10.53 -0.99
N ALA A 24 -3.30 -10.01 -2.16
CA ALA A 24 -2.89 -8.69 -2.63
C ALA A 24 -3.45 -7.55 -1.75
N GLU A 25 -4.71 -7.67 -1.32
CA GLU A 25 -5.33 -6.70 -0.43
C GLU A 25 -4.69 -6.71 0.97
N LEU A 26 -4.41 -7.90 1.51
CA LEU A 26 -3.69 -8.05 2.77
C LEU A 26 -2.27 -7.47 2.68
N HIS A 27 -1.57 -7.71 1.58
CA HIS A 27 -0.24 -7.15 1.36
C HIS A 27 -0.26 -5.62 1.30
N THR A 28 -1.24 -5.04 0.59
CA THR A 28 -1.45 -3.59 0.53
C THR A 28 -1.68 -3.01 1.92
N ARG A 29 -2.60 -3.61 2.70
CA ARG A 29 -2.89 -3.20 4.08
C ARG A 29 -1.69 -3.33 4.99
N ALA A 30 -0.96 -4.45 4.93
CA ALA A 30 0.23 -4.67 5.75
C ALA A 30 1.35 -3.67 5.42
N THR A 31 1.52 -3.34 4.14
CA THR A 31 2.52 -2.35 3.69
C THR A 31 2.17 -0.95 4.18
N ALA A 32 0.90 -0.56 4.18
CA ALA A 32 0.47 0.73 4.72
C ALA A 32 0.46 0.79 6.26
N ALA A 33 0.15 -0.33 6.93
CA ALA A 33 0.00 -0.38 8.38
C ALA A 33 1.26 0.06 9.15
N MET A 34 2.46 -0.13 8.59
CA MET A 34 3.71 0.32 9.23
C MET A 34 3.74 1.84 9.48
N CYS A 35 3.02 2.63 8.69
CA CYS A 35 2.99 4.08 8.80
C CYS A 35 2.12 4.54 9.98
N ALA A 36 1.16 3.72 10.41
CA ALA A 36 0.20 4.07 11.46
C ALA A 36 0.85 4.27 12.84
N ASN A 37 2.01 3.66 13.08
CA ASN A 37 2.76 3.82 14.34
C ASN A 37 3.15 5.27 14.63
N CYS A 38 3.31 6.09 13.58
CA CYS A 38 3.68 7.50 13.71
C CYS A 38 2.55 8.42 13.21
N HIS A 39 1.88 8.04 12.13
CA HIS A 39 0.84 8.83 11.50
C HIS A 39 -0.58 8.54 12.02
N GLY A 40 -0.69 7.74 13.09
CA GLY A 40 -1.94 7.36 13.73
C GLY A 40 -2.71 6.27 12.99
N THR A 41 -3.71 5.69 13.66
CA THR A 41 -4.57 4.65 13.09
C THR A 41 -5.21 5.13 11.79
N ASP A 42 -5.13 4.32 10.73
CA ASP A 42 -5.56 4.68 9.37
C ASP A 42 -4.94 5.99 8.83
N GLY A 43 -3.78 6.41 9.35
CA GLY A 43 -3.12 7.65 8.96
C GLY A 43 -3.78 8.91 9.52
N ARG A 44 -4.63 8.78 10.55
CA ARG A 44 -5.27 9.88 11.26
C ARG A 44 -4.50 10.20 12.53
N THR A 45 -3.77 11.30 12.50
CA THR A 45 -3.17 11.84 13.71
C THR A 45 -4.20 12.60 14.54
N THR A 46 -3.94 12.73 15.84
CA THR A 46 -4.75 13.55 16.75
C THR A 46 -4.52 15.03 16.48
N GLU A 47 -5.49 15.85 16.87
CA GLU A 47 -5.34 17.31 16.85
C GLU A 47 -4.10 17.73 17.65
N GLY A 48 -3.34 18.70 17.11
CA GLY A 48 -2.09 19.17 17.71
C GLY A 48 -0.87 18.27 17.51
N SER A 49 -0.99 17.14 16.80
CA SER A 49 0.18 16.29 16.49
C SER A 49 1.17 17.03 15.60
N ALA A 50 2.46 16.95 15.94
CA ALA A 50 3.55 17.41 15.08
C ALA A 50 3.73 16.55 13.82
N ILE A 51 3.19 15.33 13.84
CA ILE A 51 3.24 14.40 12.70
C ILE A 51 1.98 14.64 11.83
N PRO A 52 2.14 14.86 10.52
CA PRO A 52 1.00 15.12 9.64
C PRO A 52 0.15 13.87 9.43
N SER A 53 -1.15 14.07 9.24
CA SER A 53 -2.07 13.02 8.81
C SER A 53 -1.83 12.66 7.33
N LEU A 54 -1.97 11.37 7.01
CA LEU A 54 -1.83 10.83 5.65
C LEU A 54 -3.18 10.61 4.95
N VAL A 55 -4.28 10.54 5.71
CA VAL A 55 -5.58 10.14 5.19
C VAL A 55 -6.13 11.12 4.14
N GLY A 56 -6.62 10.60 3.03
CA GLY A 56 -7.23 11.37 1.94
C GLY A 56 -6.24 12.26 1.18
N MET A 57 -4.93 12.07 1.37
CA MET A 57 -3.91 12.78 0.61
C MET A 57 -3.94 12.33 -0.86
N PRO A 58 -3.90 13.23 -1.86
CA PRO A 58 -3.85 12.84 -3.26
C PRO A 58 -2.67 11.90 -3.53
N LYS A 59 -2.90 10.80 -4.27
CA LYS A 59 -1.91 9.73 -4.48
C LYS A 59 -0.60 10.29 -5.04
N GLU A 60 -0.69 11.11 -6.08
CA GLU A 60 0.46 11.68 -6.79
C GLU A 60 1.25 12.61 -5.88
N TYR A 61 0.55 13.44 -5.09
CA TYR A 61 1.20 14.29 -4.11
C TYR A 61 1.93 13.46 -3.04
N HIS A 62 1.31 12.39 -2.55
CA HIS A 62 1.95 11.53 -1.56
C HIS A 62 3.20 10.84 -2.12
N ILE A 63 3.16 10.33 -3.35
CA ILE A 63 4.33 9.77 -4.04
C ILE A 63 5.45 10.80 -4.15
N LEU A 64 5.14 12.02 -4.61
CA LEU A 64 6.11 13.11 -4.72
C LEU A 64 6.79 13.41 -3.38
N GLN A 65 6.03 13.46 -2.29
CA GLN A 65 6.58 13.69 -0.95
C GLN A 65 7.51 12.55 -0.51
N MET A 66 7.10 11.30 -0.74
CA MET A 66 7.89 10.11 -0.37
C MET A 66 9.19 10.03 -1.17
N GLN A 67 9.16 10.34 -2.47
CA GLN A 67 10.34 10.41 -3.32
C GLN A 67 11.26 11.57 -2.91
N ALA A 68 10.71 12.71 -2.53
CA ALA A 68 11.49 13.85 -2.04
C ALA A 68 12.21 13.52 -0.72
N PHE A 69 11.56 12.79 0.19
CA PHE A 69 12.24 12.25 1.38
C PHE A 69 13.30 11.20 1.00
N LYS A 70 13.01 10.28 0.08
CA LYS A 70 13.94 9.23 -0.32
C LYS A 70 15.22 9.79 -0.95
N SER A 71 15.09 10.81 -1.80
CA SER A 71 16.21 11.49 -2.46
C SER A 71 16.95 12.48 -1.56
N GLY A 72 16.35 12.88 -0.43
CA GLY A 72 16.93 13.88 0.46
C GLY A 72 16.59 15.33 0.08
N SER A 73 15.83 15.57 -0.98
CA SER A 73 15.49 16.93 -1.44
C SER A 73 14.49 17.65 -0.53
N ARG A 74 13.65 16.90 0.21
CA ARG A 74 12.76 17.45 1.23
C ARG A 74 13.29 17.14 2.62
N PRO A 75 13.59 18.13 3.48
CA PRO A 75 14.09 17.88 4.83
C PRO A 75 13.06 17.14 5.71
N ALA A 76 13.54 16.22 6.53
CA ALA A 76 12.75 15.49 7.52
C ALA A 76 13.60 15.07 8.73
N THR A 77 12.95 14.81 9.85
CA THR A 77 13.60 14.23 11.04
C THR A 77 13.93 12.75 10.82
N VAL A 78 12.92 11.94 10.46
CA VAL A 78 13.07 10.48 10.34
C VAL A 78 12.66 9.93 8.97
N MET A 79 11.80 10.62 8.22
CA MET A 79 11.22 10.07 6.98
C MET A 79 12.25 9.73 5.90
N HIS A 80 13.42 10.39 5.87
CA HIS A 80 14.53 9.98 5.01
C HIS A 80 14.95 8.53 5.25
N GLN A 81 15.03 8.10 6.50
CA GLN A 81 15.46 6.73 6.86
C GLN A 81 14.37 5.72 6.51
N ILE A 82 13.11 6.08 6.77
CA ILE A 82 11.96 5.24 6.43
C ILE A 82 11.88 5.01 4.92
N THR A 83 11.90 6.09 4.14
CA THR A 83 11.71 6.03 2.68
C THR A 83 12.88 5.41 1.92
N LYS A 84 14.11 5.43 2.47
CA LYS A 84 15.25 4.68 1.91
C LYS A 84 15.04 3.17 1.90
N GLY A 85 14.29 2.64 2.87
CA GLY A 85 13.98 1.21 2.95
C GLY A 85 12.84 0.77 2.03
N LEU A 86 12.17 1.70 1.35
CA LEU A 86 11.01 1.41 0.52
C LEU A 86 11.39 1.32 -0.96
N THR A 87 10.86 0.32 -1.65
CA THR A 87 10.85 0.29 -3.11
C THR A 87 9.84 1.29 -3.67
N ASP A 88 9.98 1.66 -4.94
CA ASP A 88 9.04 2.59 -5.57
C ASP A 88 7.63 2.00 -5.65
N ALA A 89 7.52 0.68 -5.88
CA ALA A 89 6.24 -0.03 -5.84
C ALA A 89 5.59 0.00 -4.44
N GLN A 90 6.37 -0.07 -3.37
CA GLN A 90 5.85 0.09 -2.01
C GLN A 90 5.38 1.54 -1.75
N ILE A 91 6.12 2.54 -2.25
CA ILE A 91 5.70 3.96 -2.16
C ILE A 91 4.35 4.15 -2.86
N GLU A 92 4.19 3.62 -4.07
CA GLU A 92 2.92 3.68 -4.81
C GLU A 92 1.78 2.97 -4.08
N THR A 93 2.06 1.81 -3.47
CA THR A 93 1.10 1.03 -2.70
C THR A 93 0.60 1.80 -1.48
N ILE A 94 1.52 2.39 -0.71
CA ILE A 94 1.22 3.22 0.46
C ILE A 94 0.42 4.46 0.03
N ALA A 95 0.83 5.11 -1.05
CA ALA A 95 0.15 6.29 -1.58
C ALA A 95 -1.28 5.99 -2.04
N GLY A 96 -1.49 4.91 -2.76
CA GLY A 96 -2.81 4.47 -3.20
C GLY A 96 -3.73 4.12 -2.02
N TYR A 97 -3.19 3.45 -1.00
CA TYR A 97 -3.95 3.09 0.20
C TYR A 97 -4.48 4.33 0.92
N TYR A 98 -3.62 5.29 1.25
CA TYR A 98 -4.03 6.46 2.01
C TYR A 98 -4.87 7.45 1.21
N ALA A 99 -4.70 7.51 -0.12
CA ALA A 99 -5.55 8.32 -0.99
C ALA A 99 -7.01 7.83 -1.03
N THR A 100 -7.24 6.52 -0.90
CA THR A 100 -8.58 5.92 -0.92
C THR A 100 -9.18 5.74 0.48
N THR A 101 -8.35 5.91 1.53
CA THR A 101 -8.82 5.92 2.90
C THR A 101 -9.67 7.18 3.12
N LYS A 102 -10.94 6.99 3.51
CA LYS A 102 -11.87 8.11 3.73
C LYS A 102 -11.34 9.00 4.85
N ARG A 103 -11.40 10.33 4.64
CA ARG A 103 -11.06 11.38 5.61
C ARG A 103 -12.14 11.58 6.67
#